data_AF-A0A962I4J0-F1
#
_entry.id   AF-A0A962I4J0-F1
#
_cell.length_a   1.000
_cell.length_b   1.000
_cell.length_c   1.000
_cell.angle_alpha   90.00
_cell.angle_beta   90.00
_cell.angle_gamma   90.00
#
_symmetry.space_group_name_H-M   'P 1'
#
loop_
_entity.id
_entity.type
_entity.pdbx_description
1 polymer ?
#
loop_
_entity_poly.entity_id
_entity_poly.type
_entity_poly.pdbx_seq_one_letter_code
_entity_poly.pdbx_strand_id
1 'polypeptide(L)'
;MPIACAPDFAEVPVEDGLFTLALDFGAAPFVGQQRFVELRVRPGASAGGYTILAPRQLVRATPEALRASAAAAAPWSGLTGVPPGFADGIDNNSGGTVTSIAAGTGLSGGTITGSGSLSIANGGVGSAQLAPGAVGLTQIDTTQVQARIGGSCGIGEYVRTINPDGSMLCDSLLAYLGINVHTPVDDPVNLVGRSSSIAVKGIDGLPVIAYQDQSDSALKVAKCSSPACTGVATITTVDDPDNFVAFALAIAIGADQLPVISYNDGTAHTLKVAKCVDPACAGAAIITTVDDPPNNVGQGNDIAIGTDGLPVISYYDATAGALKVAKCSNPACTGAATITTLDDPINGVVGDFNAIAVGSDNLPVISYYDGGAGDLKFAKCANAACTSTANIRTVDNSSNTVGLFSSIAVDGDNLPIISYYDITIRALKTVRCATPLCDGQRNIVTVDHSTADVGDYTSIAIGSDGFPVISYRNGSAGALSVAKCGNPTCSIRTPVIVDDPPNSVGVDTSIAIGADGLPVISHRDTTNEALRVTKCGNLGCQ
;
A
#
# COMPACT_ATOMS: atom_id res chain seq x y z
N MET A 1 13.24 13.23 -121.59
CA MET A 1 11.84 13.37 -122.03
C MET A 1 11.21 14.48 -121.20
N PRO A 2 10.47 15.45 -121.79
CA PRO A 2 9.75 16.46 -121.02
C PRO A 2 8.75 15.76 -120.08
N ILE A 3 8.79 16.08 -118.79
CA ILE A 3 7.97 15.38 -117.78
C ILE A 3 6.59 16.05 -117.65
N ALA A 4 6.49 17.33 -117.98
CA ALA A 4 5.25 18.07 -118.18
C ALA A 4 5.60 19.39 -118.88
N CYS A 5 4.67 19.92 -119.69
CA CYS A 5 4.72 21.32 -120.11
C CYS A 5 3.80 22.11 -119.16
N ALA A 6 4.32 23.17 -118.57
CA ALA A 6 3.48 24.20 -117.97
C ALA A 6 2.59 24.82 -119.08
N PRO A 7 1.42 25.37 -118.74
CA PRO A 7 0.54 26.00 -119.71
C PRO A 7 1.22 27.16 -120.46
N ASP A 8 0.83 27.37 -121.71
CA ASP A 8 1.23 28.56 -122.48
C ASP A 8 0.58 29.82 -121.89
N PHE A 9 1.35 30.90 -121.78
CA PHE A 9 0.86 32.20 -121.32
C PHE A 9 0.72 33.15 -122.50
N ALA A 10 -0.50 33.65 -122.74
CA ALA A 10 -0.76 34.63 -123.78
C ALA A 10 -0.63 36.07 -123.24
N GLU A 11 0.00 36.95 -124.03
CA GLU A 11 0.05 38.41 -123.80
C GLU A 11 0.70 38.88 -122.48
N VAL A 12 1.86 38.32 -122.11
CA VAL A 12 2.62 38.75 -120.91
C VAL A 12 3.27 40.13 -121.14
N PRO A 13 3.00 41.15 -120.31
CA PRO A 13 3.62 42.47 -120.43
C PRO A 13 5.13 42.41 -120.14
N VAL A 14 5.91 43.18 -120.93
CA VAL A 14 7.35 43.36 -120.75
C VAL A 14 7.62 44.84 -120.54
N GLU A 15 8.24 45.19 -119.41
CA GLU A 15 8.58 46.57 -119.03
C GLU A 15 10.10 46.63 -118.81
N ASP A 16 10.78 47.56 -119.49
CA ASP A 16 12.25 47.66 -119.50
C ASP A 16 13.01 46.35 -119.80
N GLY A 17 12.41 45.48 -120.63
CA GLY A 17 12.99 44.18 -121.01
C GLY A 17 12.81 43.06 -119.96
N LEU A 18 12.04 43.32 -118.90
CA LEU A 18 11.75 42.37 -117.83
C LEU A 18 10.30 41.90 -117.88
N PHE A 19 10.06 40.66 -117.48
CA PHE A 19 8.73 40.10 -117.22
C PHE A 19 8.78 39.24 -115.95
N THR A 20 7.63 39.09 -115.28
CA THR A 20 7.50 38.23 -114.09
C THR A 20 6.33 37.25 -114.26
N LEU A 21 6.57 35.97 -113.94
CA LEU A 21 5.56 34.90 -113.97
C LEU A 21 5.73 34.00 -112.74
N ALA A 22 4.61 33.60 -112.14
CA ALA A 22 4.58 32.52 -111.16
C ALA A 22 4.43 31.18 -111.89
N LEU A 23 5.34 30.24 -111.62
CA LEU A 23 5.35 28.91 -112.24
C LEU A 23 4.96 27.86 -111.20
N ASP A 24 3.91 27.09 -111.50
CA ASP A 24 3.51 25.91 -110.74
C ASP A 24 3.62 24.67 -111.63
N PHE A 25 4.41 23.70 -111.18
CA PHE A 25 4.68 22.44 -111.88
C PHE A 25 3.97 21.24 -111.24
N GLY A 26 3.27 21.42 -110.11
CA GLY A 26 2.65 20.35 -109.33
C GLY A 26 3.65 19.42 -108.63
N ALA A 27 3.12 18.36 -107.98
CA ALA A 27 3.89 17.49 -107.08
C ALA A 27 4.62 16.31 -107.76
N ALA A 28 4.14 15.85 -108.92
CA ALA A 28 4.67 14.65 -109.59
C ALA A 28 6.10 14.76 -110.16
N PRO A 29 6.56 15.90 -110.74
CA PRO A 29 7.80 15.91 -111.53
C PRO A 29 9.11 15.98 -110.72
N PHE A 30 9.04 16.13 -109.40
CA PHE A 30 10.22 16.30 -108.53
C PHE A 30 10.43 15.11 -107.59
N VAL A 31 11.24 14.15 -108.03
CA VAL A 31 11.63 12.94 -107.27
C VAL A 31 13.10 13.00 -106.82
N GLY A 32 13.59 14.19 -106.43
CA GLY A 32 14.94 14.39 -105.89
C GLY A 32 16.08 14.53 -106.91
N GLN A 33 15.80 14.45 -108.21
CA GLN A 33 16.80 14.62 -109.27
C GLN A 33 16.89 16.09 -109.73
N GLN A 34 18.08 16.54 -110.16
CA GLN A 34 18.26 17.87 -110.75
C GLN A 34 17.40 18.06 -112.02
N ARG A 35 16.88 19.28 -112.19
CA ARG A 35 16.04 19.67 -113.33
C ARG A 35 16.46 21.03 -113.88
N PHE A 36 16.10 21.27 -115.14
CA PHE A 36 16.33 22.54 -115.82
C PHE A 36 15.00 23.11 -116.33
N VAL A 37 14.80 24.42 -116.17
CA VAL A 37 13.70 25.15 -116.78
C VAL A 37 14.17 25.73 -118.11
N GLU A 38 13.39 25.46 -119.16
CA GLU A 38 13.54 26.10 -120.48
C GLU A 38 12.42 27.11 -120.66
N LEU A 39 12.77 28.34 -121.02
CA LEU A 39 11.82 29.38 -121.39
C LEU A 39 11.88 29.61 -122.89
N ARG A 40 10.73 29.83 -123.51
CA ARG A 40 10.64 30.20 -124.92
C ARG A 40 9.71 31.41 -125.05
N VAL A 41 10.13 32.43 -125.79
CA VAL A 41 9.41 33.70 -125.93
C VAL A 41 9.18 34.05 -127.39
N ARG A 42 8.10 34.77 -127.69
CA ARG A 42 7.85 35.39 -128.99
C ARG A 42 7.08 36.70 -128.80
N PRO A 43 7.19 37.69 -129.70
CA PRO A 43 6.37 38.90 -129.65
C PRO A 43 4.88 38.55 -129.71
N GLY A 44 4.07 39.14 -128.82
CA GLY A 44 2.70 38.69 -128.55
C GLY A 44 1.81 38.55 -129.80
N ALA A 45 1.87 39.50 -130.73
CA ALA A 45 1.06 39.50 -131.96
C ALA A 45 1.60 38.58 -133.09
N SER A 46 2.74 37.89 -132.90
CA SER A 46 3.38 37.07 -133.94
C SER A 46 2.80 35.67 -134.03
N ALA A 47 2.60 35.18 -135.26
CA ALA A 47 2.29 33.77 -135.53
C ALA A 47 3.53 32.87 -135.67
N GLY A 48 4.75 33.42 -135.56
CA GLY A 48 6.00 32.67 -135.64
C GLY A 48 6.22 31.72 -134.46
N GLY A 49 7.18 30.79 -134.62
CA GLY A 49 7.60 29.88 -133.54
C GLY A 49 8.24 30.63 -132.36
N TYR A 50 8.22 30.01 -131.18
CA TYR A 50 8.87 30.56 -129.99
C TYR A 50 10.40 30.48 -130.07
N THR A 51 11.09 31.54 -129.64
CA THR A 51 12.56 31.59 -129.52
C THR A 51 12.98 31.11 -128.14
N ILE A 52 13.94 30.19 -128.08
CA ILE A 52 14.45 29.66 -126.80
C ILE A 52 15.33 30.71 -126.11
N LEU A 53 15.08 30.96 -124.83
CA LEU A 53 15.96 31.72 -123.96
C LEU A 53 17.01 30.78 -123.37
N ALA A 54 18.24 30.90 -123.86
CA ALA A 54 19.41 30.18 -123.35
C ALA A 54 20.26 31.08 -122.44
N PRO A 55 20.93 30.54 -121.40
CA PRO A 55 20.95 29.12 -121.01
C PRO A 55 19.70 28.70 -120.22
N ARG A 56 19.41 27.38 -120.21
CA ARG A 56 18.37 26.82 -119.34
C ARG A 56 18.75 27.02 -117.87
N GLN A 57 17.78 27.38 -117.04
CA GLN A 57 18.03 27.67 -115.64
C GLN A 57 17.99 26.38 -114.81
N LEU A 58 19.06 26.08 -114.07
CA LEU A 58 19.12 24.93 -113.17
C LEU A 58 18.23 25.18 -111.93
N VAL A 59 17.34 24.23 -111.64
CA VAL A 59 16.56 24.20 -110.41
C VAL A 59 17.21 23.20 -109.44
N ARG A 60 17.75 23.71 -108.33
CA ARG A 60 18.38 22.91 -107.26
C ARG A 60 17.32 22.43 -106.27
N ALA A 61 17.60 21.30 -105.60
CA ALA A 61 16.85 20.84 -104.43
C ALA A 61 16.94 21.92 -103.30
N THR A 62 15.88 22.28 -102.54
CA THR A 62 14.72 21.43 -102.20
C THR A 62 13.44 22.18 -101.78
N PRO A 63 12.36 22.00 -102.55
CA PRO A 63 10.94 22.10 -102.14
C PRO A 63 10.46 21.10 -101.06
N GLU A 64 11.35 20.30 -100.45
CA GLU A 64 11.04 19.26 -99.43
C GLU A 64 10.58 19.80 -98.07
N ALA A 65 10.51 21.13 -97.88
CA ALA A 65 9.99 21.71 -96.64
C ALA A 65 8.51 21.31 -96.37
N LEU A 66 7.74 20.97 -97.41
CA LEU A 66 6.37 20.45 -97.27
C LEU A 66 6.31 19.05 -96.65
N ARG A 67 7.37 18.24 -96.72
CA ARG A 67 7.42 16.93 -96.01
C ARG A 67 7.84 17.06 -94.55
N ALA A 68 8.54 18.12 -94.18
CA ALA A 68 8.91 18.36 -92.78
C ALA A 68 7.69 18.69 -91.90
N SER A 69 6.66 19.37 -92.42
CA SER A 69 5.42 19.64 -91.68
C SER A 69 4.51 18.41 -91.50
N ALA A 70 4.77 17.31 -92.21
CA ALA A 70 4.04 16.04 -92.10
C ALA A 70 4.80 14.93 -91.36
N ALA A 71 6.07 15.17 -90.98
CA ALA A 71 6.85 14.22 -90.21
C ALA A 71 6.45 14.26 -88.73
N ALA A 72 5.36 13.57 -88.37
CA ALA A 72 4.89 13.46 -86.99
C ALA A 72 5.84 12.64 -86.08
N ALA A 73 6.71 11.79 -86.65
CA ALA A 73 7.70 11.00 -85.92
C ALA A 73 8.89 10.60 -86.79
N ALA A 74 10.07 10.44 -86.17
CA ALA A 74 11.24 9.82 -86.76
C ALA A 74 11.43 8.40 -86.19
N PRO A 75 11.61 7.36 -87.02
CA PRO A 75 11.76 5.99 -86.54
C PRO A 75 13.12 5.78 -85.85
N TRP A 76 13.12 5.11 -84.70
CA TRP A 76 14.32 4.87 -83.88
C TRP A 76 15.39 4.06 -84.62
N SER A 77 14.99 3.23 -85.58
CA SER A 77 15.90 2.41 -86.41
C SER A 77 16.88 3.21 -87.28
N GLY A 78 16.65 4.52 -87.46
CA GLY A 78 17.54 5.41 -88.19
C GLY A 78 18.56 6.17 -87.32
N LEU A 79 18.46 6.06 -85.98
CA LEU A 79 19.31 6.81 -85.05
C LEU A 79 20.50 5.95 -84.59
N THR A 80 21.70 6.54 -84.56
CA THR A 80 22.92 5.86 -84.05
C THR A 80 23.24 6.36 -82.64
N GLY A 81 23.66 5.46 -81.75
CA GLY A 81 24.00 5.78 -80.35
C GLY A 81 22.84 5.72 -79.35
N VAL A 82 21.73 5.04 -79.68
CA VAL A 82 20.59 4.85 -78.76
C VAL A 82 21.05 4.02 -77.54
N PRO A 83 20.87 4.50 -76.29
CA PRO A 83 21.25 3.74 -75.10
C PRO A 83 20.46 2.42 -75.01
N PRO A 84 21.06 1.31 -74.52
CA PRO A 84 20.45 -0.03 -74.58
C PRO A 84 19.06 -0.15 -73.93
N GLY A 85 18.77 0.65 -72.90
CA GLY A 85 17.47 0.67 -72.22
C GLY A 85 16.32 1.29 -73.03
N PHE A 86 16.61 1.79 -74.23
CA PHE A 86 15.64 2.34 -75.17
C PHE A 86 15.69 1.60 -76.53
N ALA A 87 16.19 0.36 -76.56
CA ALA A 87 16.29 -0.41 -77.80
C ALA A 87 14.99 -1.14 -78.19
N ASP A 88 14.01 -1.22 -77.27
CA ASP A 88 12.74 -1.95 -77.42
C ASP A 88 11.56 -1.09 -77.91
N GLY A 89 11.77 0.22 -78.09
CA GLY A 89 10.75 1.13 -78.61
C GLY A 89 9.82 1.74 -77.54
N ILE A 90 10.07 1.54 -76.24
CA ILE A 90 9.21 2.05 -75.16
C ILE A 90 9.98 2.99 -74.25
N ASP A 91 9.43 4.18 -73.98
CA ASP A 91 9.88 5.05 -72.89
C ASP A 91 9.15 4.61 -71.61
N ASN A 92 9.89 4.10 -70.63
CA ASN A 92 9.38 3.83 -69.29
C ASN A 92 10.16 4.65 -68.26
N ASN A 93 9.91 5.96 -68.25
CA ASN A 93 10.25 6.75 -67.09
C ASN A 93 9.33 6.37 -65.90
N SER A 94 9.88 6.47 -64.69
CA SER A 94 9.23 6.42 -63.36
C SER A 94 8.99 5.05 -62.68
N GLY A 95 9.64 4.91 -61.51
CA GLY A 95 9.39 3.90 -60.49
C GLY A 95 10.66 3.60 -59.72
N GLY A 96 10.79 4.07 -58.47
CA GLY A 96 11.98 3.83 -57.64
C GLY A 96 12.34 2.34 -57.50
N THR A 97 13.49 2.04 -56.90
CA THR A 97 14.05 0.66 -56.85
C THR A 97 13.19 -0.36 -56.10
N VAL A 98 12.14 0.07 -55.39
CA VAL A 98 11.19 -0.82 -54.71
C VAL A 98 10.07 -1.17 -55.68
N THR A 99 10.19 -2.34 -56.30
CA THR A 99 9.21 -2.87 -57.27
C THR A 99 8.05 -3.61 -56.60
N SER A 100 8.19 -3.99 -55.32
CA SER A 100 7.12 -4.61 -54.53
C SER A 100 7.40 -4.53 -53.02
N ILE A 101 6.32 -4.54 -52.22
CA ILE A 101 6.37 -4.71 -50.76
C ILE A 101 5.51 -5.93 -50.42
N ALA A 102 6.15 -7.01 -49.96
CA ALA A 102 5.43 -8.21 -49.53
C ALA A 102 4.96 -8.06 -48.08
N ALA A 103 3.73 -8.52 -47.80
CA ALA A 103 3.25 -8.66 -46.43
C ALA A 103 4.04 -9.75 -45.70
N GLY A 104 4.84 -9.35 -44.71
CA GLY A 104 5.54 -10.29 -43.82
C GLY A 104 4.59 -11.00 -42.84
N THR A 105 5.14 -11.90 -42.03
CA THR A 105 4.38 -12.64 -41.01
C THR A 105 3.65 -11.69 -40.06
N GLY A 106 2.31 -11.81 -40.02
CA GLY A 106 1.46 -11.00 -39.15
C GLY A 106 0.73 -9.84 -39.84
N LEU A 107 1.06 -9.58 -41.11
CA LEU A 107 0.39 -8.56 -41.92
C LEU A 107 -0.54 -9.19 -42.96
N SER A 108 -1.62 -8.47 -43.28
CA SER A 108 -2.59 -8.76 -44.34
C SER A 108 -2.58 -7.62 -45.37
N GLY A 109 -3.15 -7.85 -46.56
CA GLY A 109 -3.13 -6.90 -47.68
C GLY A 109 -2.32 -7.36 -48.90
N GLY A 110 -1.60 -8.49 -48.79
CA GLY A 110 -0.88 -9.10 -49.91
C GLY A 110 0.37 -8.33 -50.34
N THR A 111 0.90 -8.65 -51.53
CA THR A 111 2.06 -7.95 -52.09
C THR A 111 1.59 -6.68 -52.82
N ILE A 112 2.12 -5.52 -52.43
CA ILE A 112 1.80 -4.23 -53.04
C ILE A 112 2.83 -3.94 -54.12
N THR A 113 2.38 -3.75 -55.37
CA THR A 113 3.23 -3.44 -56.55
C THR A 113 2.90 -2.09 -57.19
N GLY A 114 1.95 -1.34 -56.63
CA GLY A 114 1.54 -0.01 -57.10
C GLY A 114 1.05 0.85 -55.94
N SER A 115 -0.22 0.70 -55.56
CA SER A 115 -0.82 1.35 -54.38
C SER A 115 -1.67 0.37 -53.60
N GLY A 116 -1.56 0.38 -52.27
CA GLY A 116 -2.32 -0.50 -51.38
C GLY A 116 -2.00 -0.22 -49.91
N SER A 117 -2.69 -0.89 -48.99
CA SER A 117 -2.47 -0.78 -47.55
C SER A 117 -2.16 -2.15 -46.95
N LEU A 118 -1.15 -2.22 -46.10
CA LEU A 118 -0.95 -3.35 -45.20
C LEU A 118 -1.68 -3.10 -43.89
N SER A 119 -2.32 -4.14 -43.36
CA SER A 119 -3.00 -4.13 -42.06
C SER A 119 -2.49 -5.27 -41.21
N ILE A 120 -2.64 -5.21 -39.89
CA ILE A 120 -2.37 -6.38 -39.03
C ILE A 120 -3.43 -7.44 -39.34
N ALA A 121 -2.99 -8.65 -39.66
CA ALA A 121 -3.90 -9.78 -39.88
C ALA A 121 -4.58 -10.19 -38.57
N ASN A 122 -5.76 -10.83 -38.62
CA ASN A 122 -6.33 -11.44 -37.42
C ASN A 122 -5.37 -12.49 -36.84
N GLY A 123 -5.03 -12.38 -35.55
CA GLY A 123 -3.99 -13.20 -34.93
C GLY A 123 -2.57 -12.92 -35.44
N GLY A 124 -2.36 -11.81 -36.17
CA GLY A 124 -1.08 -11.47 -36.78
C GLY A 124 0.01 -11.05 -35.80
N VAL A 125 -0.38 -10.68 -34.57
CA VAL A 125 0.55 -10.42 -33.48
C VAL A 125 0.57 -11.64 -32.56
N GLY A 126 1.55 -12.53 -32.76
CA GLY A 126 1.79 -13.72 -31.96
C GLY A 126 3.15 -13.68 -31.24
N SER A 127 3.60 -14.84 -30.76
CA SER A 127 4.87 -14.97 -30.02
C SER A 127 6.11 -14.62 -30.85
N ALA A 128 6.03 -14.68 -32.18
CA ALA A 128 7.12 -14.27 -33.07
C ALA A 128 7.23 -12.74 -33.22
N GLN A 129 6.13 -12.01 -32.99
CA GLN A 129 6.05 -10.55 -33.06
C GLN A 129 6.20 -9.88 -31.68
N LEU A 130 6.03 -10.65 -30.59
CA LEU A 130 6.14 -10.17 -29.22
C LEU A 130 7.37 -10.78 -28.54
N ALA A 131 8.36 -9.95 -28.22
CA ALA A 131 9.50 -10.39 -27.41
C ALA A 131 9.05 -10.80 -25.99
N PRO A 132 9.76 -11.72 -25.31
CA PRO A 132 9.48 -12.03 -23.91
C PRO A 132 9.47 -10.76 -23.04
N GLY A 133 8.41 -10.55 -22.27
CA GLY A 133 8.24 -9.38 -21.41
C GLY A 133 7.78 -8.09 -22.12
N ALA A 134 7.52 -8.11 -23.43
CA ALA A 134 7.07 -6.93 -24.18
C ALA A 134 5.68 -6.40 -23.74
N VAL A 135 4.85 -7.27 -23.14
CA VAL A 135 3.54 -6.92 -22.59
C VAL A 135 3.58 -7.15 -21.07
N GLY A 136 3.70 -6.06 -20.32
CA GLY A 136 3.68 -6.03 -18.85
C GLY A 136 2.57 -5.13 -18.31
N LEU A 137 2.62 -4.81 -17.01
CA LEU A 137 1.58 -4.02 -16.33
C LEU A 137 1.37 -2.63 -16.95
N THR A 138 2.39 -2.04 -17.57
CA THR A 138 2.30 -0.75 -18.25
C THR A 138 1.47 -0.78 -19.54
N GLN A 139 1.32 -1.96 -20.16
CA GLN A 139 0.54 -2.16 -21.39
C GLN A 139 -0.84 -2.78 -21.12
N ILE A 140 -1.10 -3.26 -19.90
CA ILE A 140 -2.34 -3.93 -19.52
C ILE A 140 -3.24 -2.94 -18.77
N ASP A 141 -4.45 -2.72 -19.29
CA ASP A 141 -5.52 -2.04 -18.55
C ASP A 141 -6.15 -3.03 -17.57
N THR A 142 -5.84 -2.85 -16.28
CA THR A 142 -6.33 -3.73 -15.21
C THR A 142 -7.84 -3.64 -15.00
N THR A 143 -8.53 -2.63 -15.55
CA THR A 143 -10.00 -2.59 -15.54
C THR A 143 -10.63 -3.59 -16.52
N GLN A 144 -9.86 -4.09 -17.49
CA GLN A 144 -10.33 -5.03 -18.51
C GLN A 144 -9.68 -6.41 -18.41
N VAL A 145 -8.40 -6.47 -18.00
CA VAL A 145 -7.65 -7.72 -17.88
C VAL A 145 -6.93 -7.74 -16.54
N GLN A 146 -7.27 -8.70 -15.68
CA GLN A 146 -6.59 -8.88 -14.40
C GLN A 146 -5.11 -9.19 -14.59
N ALA A 147 -4.25 -8.46 -13.87
CA ALA A 147 -2.82 -8.73 -13.84
C ALA A 147 -2.50 -10.09 -13.19
N ARG A 148 -1.32 -10.64 -13.49
CA ARG A 148 -0.89 -11.91 -12.92
C ARG A 148 -0.77 -11.79 -11.40
N ILE A 149 -1.30 -12.78 -10.68
CA ILE A 149 -1.20 -12.86 -9.23
C ILE A 149 0.28 -12.90 -8.83
N GLY A 150 0.68 -11.95 -7.99
CA GLY A 150 2.06 -11.79 -7.53
C GLY A 150 2.35 -12.36 -6.13
N GLY A 151 1.34 -12.85 -5.40
CA GLY A 151 1.48 -13.28 -4.00
C GLY A 151 0.77 -14.58 -3.66
N SER A 152 0.88 -15.00 -2.39
CA SER A 152 0.17 -16.11 -1.73
C SER A 152 -0.46 -15.59 -0.44
N CYS A 153 -1.59 -16.15 0.00
CA CYS A 153 -2.05 -15.93 1.38
C CYS A 153 -1.14 -16.68 2.37
N GLY A 154 -1.08 -16.21 3.61
CA GLY A 154 -0.33 -16.89 4.66
C GLY A 154 -0.90 -18.28 4.97
N ILE A 155 -0.12 -19.11 5.65
CA ILE A 155 -0.61 -20.39 6.17
C ILE A 155 -1.78 -20.10 7.13
N GLY A 156 -2.92 -20.76 6.94
CA GLY A 156 -4.12 -20.54 7.76
C GLY A 156 -5.04 -19.41 7.24
N GLU A 157 -4.72 -18.80 6.11
CA GLU A 157 -5.57 -17.83 5.41
C GLU A 157 -6.06 -18.40 4.07
N TYR A 158 -7.17 -17.87 3.57
CA TYR A 158 -7.70 -18.19 2.25
C TYR A 158 -7.89 -16.92 1.42
N VAL A 159 -7.78 -17.06 0.10
CA VAL A 159 -8.01 -15.94 -0.83
C VAL A 159 -9.50 -15.60 -0.81
N ARG A 160 -9.83 -14.41 -0.33
CA ARG A 160 -11.19 -13.87 -0.39
C ARG A 160 -11.45 -13.18 -1.72
N THR A 161 -10.48 -12.41 -2.22
CA THR A 161 -10.63 -11.67 -3.47
C THR A 161 -9.27 -11.47 -4.13
N ILE A 162 -9.24 -11.47 -5.46
CA ILE A 162 -8.07 -11.07 -6.24
C ILE A 162 -8.44 -9.77 -6.95
N ASN A 163 -7.72 -8.70 -6.66
CA ASN A 163 -7.94 -7.41 -7.26
C ASN A 163 -7.51 -7.41 -8.74
N PRO A 164 -8.01 -6.46 -9.55
CA PRO A 164 -7.65 -6.41 -10.96
C PRO A 164 -6.16 -6.13 -11.21
N ASP A 165 -5.45 -5.54 -10.24
CA ASP A 165 -4.00 -5.34 -10.25
C ASP A 165 -3.18 -6.58 -9.86
N GLY A 166 -3.83 -7.73 -9.59
CA GLY A 166 -3.18 -8.99 -9.24
C GLY A 166 -2.81 -9.11 -7.76
N SER A 167 -3.14 -8.12 -6.92
CA SER A 167 -3.04 -8.23 -5.47
C SER A 167 -4.17 -9.11 -4.90
N MET A 168 -3.95 -9.73 -3.74
CA MET A 168 -4.94 -10.61 -3.11
C MET A 168 -5.35 -10.06 -1.75
N LEU A 169 -6.65 -10.13 -1.47
CA LEU A 169 -7.22 -9.96 -0.14
C LEU A 169 -7.38 -11.35 0.48
N CYS A 170 -6.67 -11.58 1.57
CA CYS A 170 -6.67 -12.83 2.31
C CYS A 170 -7.47 -12.67 3.60
N ASP A 171 -8.28 -13.66 3.94
CA ASP A 171 -9.01 -13.74 5.20
C ASP A 171 -8.51 -14.95 6.01
N SER A 172 -8.56 -14.84 7.33
CA SER A 172 -8.18 -15.93 8.23
C SER A 172 -9.23 -17.05 8.23
N LEU A 173 -8.80 -18.29 7.96
CA LEU A 173 -9.64 -19.48 8.10
C LEU A 173 -10.08 -19.67 9.56
N LEU A 174 -9.22 -19.29 10.51
CA LEU A 174 -9.48 -19.41 11.94
C LEU A 174 -10.54 -18.40 12.40
N ALA A 175 -10.52 -17.18 11.85
CA ALA A 175 -11.59 -16.19 12.09
C ALA A 175 -12.93 -16.64 11.49
N TYR A 176 -12.93 -17.26 10.30
CA TYR A 176 -14.15 -17.81 9.69
C TYR A 176 -14.77 -18.96 10.52
N LEU A 177 -13.93 -19.81 11.10
CA LEU A 177 -14.36 -20.92 11.95
C LEU A 177 -14.62 -20.50 13.41
N GLY A 178 -14.27 -19.25 13.79
CA GLY A 178 -14.38 -18.75 15.15
C GLY A 178 -13.41 -19.40 16.15
N ILE A 179 -12.37 -20.09 15.68
CA ILE A 179 -11.48 -20.88 16.55
C ILE A 179 -10.45 -19.97 17.23
N ASN A 180 -10.38 -20.06 18.56
CA ASN A 180 -9.33 -19.41 19.34
C ASN A 180 -7.96 -20.04 19.06
N VAL A 181 -6.93 -19.21 18.98
CA VAL A 181 -5.57 -19.63 18.68
C VAL A 181 -4.70 -19.40 19.90
N HIS A 182 -4.04 -20.45 20.39
CA HIS A 182 -3.15 -20.39 21.54
C HIS A 182 -1.72 -20.65 21.10
N THR A 183 -0.84 -19.74 21.43
CA THR A 183 0.53 -19.72 20.90
C THR A 183 1.51 -19.56 22.06
N PRO A 184 2.41 -20.54 22.30
CA PRO A 184 3.60 -20.29 23.11
C PRO A 184 4.45 -19.22 22.40
N VAL A 185 4.73 -18.12 23.09
CA VAL A 185 5.53 -17.00 22.58
C VAL A 185 6.98 -17.15 23.03
N ASP A 186 7.19 -17.49 24.29
CA ASP A 186 8.52 -17.77 24.84
C ASP A 186 8.43 -19.01 25.74
N ASP A 187 9.49 -19.83 25.70
CA ASP A 187 9.45 -21.27 26.00
C ASP A 187 9.77 -21.60 27.48
N PRO A 188 9.24 -22.73 28.03
CA PRO A 188 9.49 -23.30 29.36
C PRO A 188 10.90 -23.29 29.94
N VAL A 189 11.94 -23.24 29.12
CA VAL A 189 13.31 -23.38 29.63
C VAL A 189 13.72 -22.20 30.51
N ASN A 190 13.05 -21.06 30.36
CA ASN A 190 13.48 -19.78 30.95
C ASN A 190 12.52 -19.17 31.99
N LEU A 191 11.55 -19.89 32.59
CA LEU A 191 10.67 -19.34 33.65
C LEU A 191 10.03 -17.98 33.27
N VAL A 192 9.47 -17.88 32.07
CA VAL A 192 9.07 -16.61 31.46
C VAL A 192 7.61 -16.24 31.69
N GLY A 193 7.25 -15.03 31.24
CA GLY A 193 5.87 -14.55 31.12
C GLY A 193 5.30 -13.91 32.38
N ARG A 194 6.11 -13.67 33.41
CA ARG A 194 5.65 -12.99 34.62
C ARG A 194 5.37 -11.50 34.34
N SER A 195 4.31 -10.98 34.94
CA SER A 195 3.83 -9.60 34.79
C SER A 195 3.66 -9.20 33.33
N SER A 196 3.17 -10.11 32.49
CA SER A 196 3.03 -9.84 31.05
C SER A 196 2.08 -8.67 30.78
N SER A 197 2.42 -7.84 29.81
CA SER A 197 1.58 -6.74 29.34
C SER A 197 1.63 -6.70 27.81
N ILE A 198 0.48 -6.55 27.15
CA ILE A 198 0.34 -6.59 25.69
C ILE A 198 -0.22 -5.29 25.12
N ALA A 199 0.30 -4.87 23.97
CA ALA A 199 -0.26 -3.77 23.19
C ALA A 199 -0.27 -4.08 21.68
N VAL A 200 -1.31 -3.62 20.97
CA VAL A 200 -1.55 -3.94 19.53
C VAL A 200 -1.72 -2.68 18.65
N LYS A 201 -1.44 -1.48 19.19
CA LYS A 201 -1.70 -0.18 18.54
C LYS A 201 -0.61 0.28 17.54
N GLY A 202 0.34 -0.58 17.18
CA GLY A 202 1.41 -0.28 16.22
C GLY A 202 0.88 -0.10 14.78
N ILE A 203 1.69 0.47 13.89
CA ILE A 203 1.30 0.70 12.47
C ILE A 203 1.01 -0.61 11.71
N ASP A 204 1.64 -1.70 12.14
CA ASP A 204 1.49 -3.04 11.58
C ASP A 204 0.32 -3.82 12.20
N GLY A 205 -0.31 -3.29 13.27
CA GLY A 205 -1.37 -3.98 14.01
C GLY A 205 -0.92 -5.30 14.65
N LEU A 206 0.39 -5.54 14.78
CA LEU A 206 0.93 -6.78 15.33
C LEU A 206 1.17 -6.63 16.84
N PRO A 207 0.80 -7.64 17.65
CA PRO A 207 1.00 -7.58 19.09
C PRO A 207 2.48 -7.44 19.51
N VAL A 208 2.70 -6.62 20.53
CA VAL A 208 3.97 -6.46 21.25
C VAL A 208 3.72 -6.78 22.71
N ILE A 209 4.52 -7.68 23.28
CA ILE A 209 4.37 -8.18 24.64
C ILE A 209 5.63 -7.84 25.42
N ALA A 210 5.50 -7.11 26.53
CA ALA A 210 6.56 -6.96 27.52
C ALA A 210 6.33 -7.97 28.64
N TYR A 211 7.40 -8.57 29.16
CA TYR A 211 7.33 -9.57 30.22
C TYR A 211 8.67 -9.68 30.95
N GLN A 212 8.63 -10.24 32.16
CA GLN A 212 9.82 -10.64 32.89
C GLN A 212 10.19 -12.08 32.54
N ASP A 213 11.47 -12.29 32.23
CA ASP A 213 12.12 -13.60 32.28
C ASP A 213 12.68 -13.79 33.68
N GLN A 214 12.22 -14.81 34.42
CA GLN A 214 12.64 -15.00 35.81
C GLN A 214 13.97 -15.77 35.94
N SER A 215 14.49 -16.35 34.86
CA SER A 215 15.76 -17.07 34.90
C SER A 215 16.95 -16.13 34.93
N ASP A 216 16.86 -15.03 34.17
CA ASP A 216 17.85 -13.95 34.17
C ASP A 216 17.33 -12.68 34.90
N SER A 217 16.05 -12.65 35.31
CA SER A 217 15.40 -11.47 35.90
C SER A 217 15.38 -10.25 34.99
N ALA A 218 15.42 -10.47 33.67
CA ALA A 218 15.46 -9.43 32.67
C ALA A 218 14.07 -8.97 32.21
N LEU A 219 14.00 -7.72 31.74
CA LEU A 219 12.88 -7.23 30.95
C LEU A 219 13.04 -7.70 29.50
N LYS A 220 12.10 -8.49 28.99
CA LYS A 220 12.05 -8.92 27.59
C LYS A 220 10.83 -8.35 26.87
N VAL A 221 10.99 -8.15 25.57
CA VAL A 221 9.91 -7.78 24.66
C VAL A 221 9.85 -8.77 23.50
N ALA A 222 8.66 -9.33 23.28
CA ALA A 222 8.35 -10.16 22.12
C ALA A 222 7.48 -9.38 21.12
N LYS A 223 7.89 -9.38 19.85
CA LYS A 223 7.09 -8.87 18.73
C LYS A 223 6.54 -10.04 17.93
N CYS A 224 5.22 -10.14 17.82
CA CYS A 224 4.60 -11.19 17.03
C CYS A 224 4.79 -10.96 15.53
N SER A 225 4.90 -12.07 14.76
CA SER A 225 4.97 -12.03 13.29
C SER A 225 3.60 -12.08 12.62
N SER A 226 2.52 -12.28 13.39
CA SER A 226 1.13 -12.30 12.91
C SER A 226 0.18 -11.76 14.00
N PRO A 227 -1.04 -11.29 13.64
CA PRO A 227 -2.02 -10.81 14.63
C PRO A 227 -2.43 -11.86 15.67
N ALA A 228 -2.29 -13.15 15.33
CA ALA A 228 -2.59 -14.27 16.22
C ALA A 228 -1.35 -14.81 16.96
N CYS A 229 -0.18 -14.17 16.79
CA CYS A 229 1.10 -14.62 17.35
C CYS A 229 1.48 -16.07 17.02
N THR A 230 1.00 -16.62 15.88
CA THR A 230 1.38 -17.97 15.40
C THR A 230 2.85 -18.11 15.01
N GLY A 231 3.60 -17.02 15.13
CA GLY A 231 5.05 -16.97 15.20
C GLY A 231 5.48 -15.69 15.93
N VAL A 232 6.69 -15.70 16.45
CA VAL A 232 7.34 -14.54 17.07
C VAL A 232 8.44 -14.06 16.14
N ALA A 233 8.37 -12.81 15.72
CA ALA A 233 9.35 -12.21 14.83
C ALA A 233 10.67 -11.96 15.56
N THR A 234 10.59 -11.42 16.77
CA THR A 234 11.75 -11.11 17.63
C THR A 234 11.39 -11.28 19.10
N ILE A 235 12.36 -11.75 19.88
CA ILE A 235 12.39 -11.66 21.34
C ILE A 235 13.68 -10.92 21.68
N THR A 236 13.56 -9.80 22.38
CA THR A 236 14.70 -8.95 22.71
C THR A 236 14.76 -8.72 24.22
N THR A 237 15.93 -8.93 24.81
CA THR A 237 16.25 -8.41 26.15
C THR A 237 16.41 -6.90 26.08
N VAL A 238 15.51 -6.18 26.74
CA VAL A 238 15.44 -4.71 26.72
C VAL A 238 16.27 -4.11 27.85
N ASP A 239 16.21 -4.71 29.04
CA ASP A 239 17.03 -4.32 30.20
C ASP A 239 17.42 -5.58 30.99
N ASP A 240 18.72 -5.75 31.22
CA ASP A 240 19.33 -6.85 31.98
C ASP A 240 20.69 -6.41 32.55
N PRO A 241 20.72 -5.60 33.61
CA PRO A 241 21.96 -5.07 34.19
C PRO A 241 22.72 -6.06 35.10
N ASP A 242 22.54 -7.37 34.96
CA ASP A 242 22.91 -8.38 35.98
C ASP A 242 22.18 -8.15 37.33
N ASN A 243 20.99 -7.52 37.30
CA ASN A 243 20.21 -7.19 38.49
C ASN A 243 18.72 -7.52 38.31
N PHE A 244 17.98 -7.59 39.42
CA PHE A 244 16.55 -7.92 39.41
C PHE A 244 15.69 -6.76 38.89
N VAL A 245 15.25 -6.83 37.62
CA VAL A 245 14.35 -5.85 36.99
C VAL A 245 13.00 -6.45 36.63
N ALA A 246 12.00 -5.58 36.42
CA ALA A 246 10.70 -5.89 35.83
C ALA A 246 9.75 -6.77 36.66
N PHE A 247 9.77 -6.66 37.99
CA PHE A 247 8.81 -7.35 38.87
C PHE A 247 7.34 -6.91 38.64
N ALA A 248 7.16 -5.68 38.20
CA ALA A 248 5.90 -5.13 37.74
C ALA A 248 6.21 -4.25 36.53
N LEU A 249 5.41 -4.39 35.47
CA LEU A 249 5.62 -3.66 34.23
C LEU A 249 4.28 -3.41 33.52
N ALA A 250 4.30 -2.42 32.64
CA ALA A 250 3.22 -2.17 31.70
C ALA A 250 3.79 -1.65 30.38
N ILE A 251 3.15 -2.00 29.26
CA ILE A 251 3.52 -1.53 27.92
C ILE A 251 2.41 -0.68 27.32
N ALA A 252 2.79 0.43 26.71
CA ALA A 252 1.93 1.19 25.81
C ALA A 252 2.65 1.47 24.49
N ILE A 253 1.88 1.81 23.46
CA ILE A 253 2.44 2.29 22.18
C ILE A 253 2.36 3.81 22.15
N GLY A 254 3.52 4.45 22.03
CA GLY A 254 3.64 5.91 21.91
C GLY A 254 2.96 6.46 20.66
N ALA A 255 2.75 7.78 20.61
CA ALA A 255 2.20 8.46 19.43
C ALA A 255 3.10 8.34 18.18
N ASP A 256 4.36 8.00 18.38
CA ASP A 256 5.36 7.66 17.36
C ASP A 256 5.29 6.20 16.91
N GLN A 257 4.29 5.44 17.37
CA GLN A 257 4.09 4.02 17.10
C GLN A 257 5.17 3.09 17.68
N LEU A 258 5.98 3.60 18.63
CA LEU A 258 7.05 2.83 19.26
C LEU A 258 6.67 2.44 20.69
N PRO A 259 6.98 1.20 21.12
CA PRO A 259 6.73 0.75 22.50
C PRO A 259 7.39 1.65 23.56
N VAL A 260 6.64 1.88 24.64
CA VAL A 260 7.09 2.52 25.88
C VAL A 260 6.71 1.60 27.02
N ILE A 261 7.69 1.17 27.80
CA ILE A 261 7.51 0.21 28.89
C ILE A 261 7.86 0.89 30.20
N SER A 262 6.94 0.96 31.16
CA SER A 262 7.28 1.27 32.55
C SER A 262 7.57 -0.01 33.30
N TYR A 263 8.54 0.02 34.21
CA TYR A 263 8.88 -1.13 35.03
C TYR A 263 9.58 -0.72 36.33
N ASN A 264 9.43 -1.56 37.35
CA ASN A 264 10.21 -1.45 38.58
C ASN A 264 11.58 -2.12 38.39
N ASP A 265 12.66 -1.42 38.74
CA ASP A 265 13.95 -2.05 39.01
C ASP A 265 13.97 -2.43 40.49
N GLY A 266 13.82 -3.72 40.77
CA GLY A 266 13.71 -4.23 42.13
C GLY A 266 15.03 -4.25 42.89
N THR A 267 16.17 -4.15 42.20
CA THR A 267 17.50 -4.01 42.84
C THR A 267 17.82 -2.56 43.16
N ALA A 268 17.55 -1.66 42.22
CA ALA A 268 17.75 -0.24 42.41
C ALA A 268 16.64 0.40 43.25
N HIS A 269 15.50 -0.29 43.43
CA HIS A 269 14.31 0.23 44.10
C HIS A 269 13.68 1.45 43.39
N THR A 270 13.82 1.50 42.06
CA THR A 270 13.43 2.67 41.24
C THR A 270 12.31 2.34 40.26
N LEU A 271 11.59 3.37 39.83
CA LEU A 271 10.74 3.32 38.65
C LEU A 271 11.57 3.69 37.42
N LYS A 272 11.58 2.83 36.40
CA LYS A 272 12.24 3.07 35.12
C LYS A 272 11.24 3.04 33.96
N VAL A 273 11.65 3.67 32.86
CA VAL A 273 10.99 3.58 31.55
C VAL A 273 11.99 3.18 30.50
N ALA A 274 11.63 2.20 29.67
CA ALA A 274 12.32 1.84 28.45
C ALA A 274 11.51 2.32 27.24
N LYS A 275 12.11 3.22 26.44
CA LYS A 275 11.55 3.65 25.16
C LYS A 275 12.27 2.92 24.02
N CYS A 276 11.53 2.09 23.29
CA CYS A 276 12.09 1.40 22.14
C CYS A 276 12.34 2.36 20.97
N VAL A 277 13.37 2.06 20.18
CA VAL A 277 13.77 2.86 19.00
C VAL A 277 13.17 2.32 17.69
N ASP A 278 12.58 1.14 17.74
CA ASP A 278 11.85 0.49 16.65
C ASP A 278 10.65 -0.31 17.21
N PRO A 279 9.64 -0.65 16.37
CA PRO A 279 8.42 -1.32 16.83
C PRO A 279 8.63 -2.73 17.43
N ALA A 280 9.78 -3.35 17.17
CA ALA A 280 10.13 -4.68 17.65
C ALA A 280 11.04 -4.65 18.88
N CYS A 281 11.43 -3.45 19.34
CA CYS A 281 12.43 -3.23 20.37
C CYS A 281 13.75 -3.98 20.08
N ALA A 282 14.15 -4.11 18.81
CA ALA A 282 15.35 -4.85 18.40
C ALA A 282 16.63 -4.03 18.57
N GLY A 283 16.55 -2.71 18.38
CA GLY A 283 17.59 -1.76 18.74
C GLY A 283 17.61 -1.45 20.23
N ALA A 284 18.74 -0.98 20.72
CA ALA A 284 18.91 -0.61 22.13
C ALA A 284 17.87 0.45 22.55
N ALA A 285 17.04 0.10 23.53
CA ALA A 285 16.05 1.01 24.08
C ALA A 285 16.72 2.16 24.86
N ILE A 286 16.05 3.30 24.91
CA ILE A 286 16.42 4.41 25.78
C ILE A 286 15.84 4.12 27.16
N ILE A 287 16.71 3.77 28.11
CA ILE A 287 16.32 3.50 29.49
C ILE A 287 16.50 4.77 30.31
N THR A 288 15.45 5.21 30.99
CA THR A 288 15.48 6.35 31.91
C THR A 288 14.93 5.97 33.26
N THR A 289 15.66 6.32 34.33
CA THR A 289 15.13 6.29 35.69
C THR A 289 14.20 7.47 35.91
N VAL A 290 12.93 7.20 36.19
CA VAL A 290 11.85 8.19 36.33
C VAL A 290 11.72 8.68 37.76
N ASP A 291 11.76 7.76 38.74
CA ASP A 291 11.72 8.05 40.16
C ASP A 291 12.77 7.18 40.87
N ASP A 292 13.73 7.84 41.53
CA ASP A 292 14.84 7.22 42.28
C ASP A 292 15.00 7.90 43.64
N PRO A 293 14.02 7.75 44.54
CA PRO A 293 14.15 8.26 45.88
C PRO A 293 14.86 7.21 46.76
N PRO A 294 15.27 7.53 48.00
CA PRO A 294 15.94 6.56 48.89
C PRO A 294 15.08 5.36 49.33
N ASN A 295 13.89 5.19 48.75
CA ASN A 295 12.84 4.28 49.15
C ASN A 295 12.32 3.46 47.97
N ASN A 296 11.64 2.35 48.26
CA ASN A 296 11.17 1.41 47.24
C ASN A 296 9.92 1.91 46.51
N VAL A 297 10.08 2.25 45.24
CA VAL A 297 9.03 2.79 44.37
C VAL A 297 8.88 2.02 43.06
N GLY A 298 7.72 2.16 42.42
CA GLY A 298 7.47 1.64 41.07
C GLY A 298 6.72 0.31 41.03
N GLN A 299 6.36 -0.24 42.19
CA GLN A 299 5.58 -1.48 42.25
C GLN A 299 4.15 -1.26 41.71
N GLY A 300 3.55 -2.34 41.17
CA GLY A 300 2.21 -2.33 40.61
C GLY A 300 1.97 -1.19 39.60
N ASN A 301 2.99 -0.81 38.82
CA ASN A 301 2.89 0.32 37.91
C ASN A 301 2.04 0.01 36.69
N ASP A 302 1.44 1.05 36.13
CA ASP A 302 0.75 1.01 34.85
C ASP A 302 1.05 2.29 34.06
N ILE A 303 0.96 2.23 32.72
CA ILE A 303 1.35 3.31 31.82
C ILE A 303 0.28 3.59 30.77
N ALA A 304 -0.04 4.87 30.61
CA ALA A 304 -0.88 5.36 29.54
C ALA A 304 -0.17 6.48 28.77
N ILE A 305 -0.53 6.64 27.49
CA ILE A 305 -0.04 7.74 26.65
C ILE A 305 -1.11 8.82 26.62
N GLY A 306 -0.76 10.02 27.10
CA GLY A 306 -1.64 11.17 27.02
C GLY A 306 -1.96 11.55 25.57
N THR A 307 -3.03 12.32 25.36
CA THR A 307 -3.34 12.86 24.01
C THR A 307 -2.30 13.87 23.54
N ASP A 308 -1.47 14.37 24.46
CA ASP A 308 -0.25 15.13 24.21
C ASP A 308 0.95 14.28 23.73
N GLY A 309 0.79 12.96 23.64
CA GLY A 309 1.84 12.02 23.24
C GLY A 309 2.86 11.72 24.34
N LEU A 310 2.66 12.21 25.56
CA LEU A 310 3.59 12.05 26.67
C LEU A 310 3.13 10.94 27.62
N PRO A 311 4.01 9.99 27.99
CA PRO A 311 3.70 8.95 28.95
C PRO A 311 3.29 9.49 30.33
N VAL A 312 2.27 8.86 30.93
CA VAL A 312 1.82 9.07 32.30
C VAL A 312 1.80 7.72 32.99
N ILE A 313 2.42 7.63 34.16
CA ILE A 313 2.64 6.37 34.86
C ILE A 313 2.03 6.51 36.25
N SER A 314 1.13 5.62 36.63
CA SER A 314 0.72 5.44 38.03
C SER A 314 1.57 4.33 38.64
N TYR A 315 1.93 4.48 39.91
CA TYR A 315 2.74 3.50 40.61
C TYR A 315 2.59 3.59 42.12
N TYR A 316 2.85 2.46 42.77
CA TYR A 316 2.87 2.36 44.22
C TYR A 316 4.27 2.68 44.76
N ASP A 317 4.30 3.59 45.73
CA ASP A 317 5.45 3.81 46.61
C ASP A 317 5.32 2.89 47.82
N ALA A 318 6.04 1.77 47.79
CA ALA A 318 5.93 0.73 48.80
C ALA A 318 6.44 1.13 50.17
N THR A 319 7.23 2.19 50.26
CA THR A 319 7.78 2.66 51.54
C THR A 319 6.91 3.73 52.16
N ALA A 320 6.37 4.64 51.34
CA ALA A 320 5.39 5.62 51.80
C ALA A 320 4.00 5.00 52.00
N GLY A 321 3.72 3.86 51.37
CA GLY A 321 2.38 3.28 51.31
C GLY A 321 1.43 4.08 50.43
N ALA A 322 1.96 4.88 49.50
CA ALA A 322 1.24 5.92 48.78
C ALA A 322 1.11 5.63 47.27
N LEU A 323 0.03 6.14 46.67
CA LEU A 323 -0.14 6.16 45.22
C LEU A 323 0.53 7.40 44.65
N LYS A 324 1.44 7.22 43.68
CA LYS A 324 2.12 8.32 42.98
C LYS A 324 1.82 8.26 41.48
N VAL A 325 1.95 9.41 40.85
CA VAL A 325 1.86 9.57 39.38
C VAL A 325 3.08 10.32 38.88
N ALA A 326 3.69 9.82 37.81
CA ALA A 326 4.76 10.47 37.09
C ALA A 326 4.30 10.83 35.68
N LYS A 327 4.39 12.11 35.32
CA LYS A 327 4.19 12.60 33.94
C LYS A 327 5.54 12.89 33.31
N CYS A 328 5.86 12.18 32.24
CA CYS A 328 7.10 12.42 31.51
C CYS A 328 7.07 13.77 30.78
N SER A 329 8.22 14.44 30.70
CA SER A 329 8.35 15.74 30.01
C SER A 329 8.55 15.61 28.49
N ASN A 330 8.83 14.40 27.99
CA ASN A 330 8.93 14.07 26.57
C ASN A 330 8.53 12.60 26.31
N PRO A 331 8.27 12.19 25.06
CA PRO A 331 7.81 10.83 24.74
C PRO A 331 8.77 9.69 25.11
N ALA A 332 10.07 9.98 25.29
CA ALA A 332 11.09 9.03 25.68
C ALA A 332 11.39 9.06 27.20
N CYS A 333 10.67 9.89 27.96
CA CYS A 333 10.88 10.11 29.39
C CYS A 333 12.30 10.54 29.80
N THR A 334 13.11 11.11 28.90
CA THR A 334 14.53 11.45 29.18
C THR A 334 14.74 12.74 29.97
N GLY A 335 13.74 13.62 30.00
CA GLY A 335 13.75 14.81 30.86
C GLY A 335 13.13 14.51 32.23
N ALA A 336 13.33 15.40 33.19
CA ALA A 336 12.72 15.26 34.52
C ALA A 336 11.20 15.06 34.41
N ALA A 337 10.69 14.01 35.03
CA ALA A 337 9.26 13.76 35.14
C ALA A 337 8.65 14.63 36.24
N THR A 338 7.40 15.04 36.05
CA THR A 338 6.62 15.66 37.12
C THR A 338 6.03 14.54 37.98
N ILE A 339 6.49 14.43 39.22
CA ILE A 339 6.04 13.41 40.17
C ILE A 339 5.09 14.05 41.20
N THR A 340 3.92 13.46 41.37
CA THR A 340 2.93 13.86 42.37
C THR A 340 2.53 12.67 43.24
N THR A 341 2.52 12.84 44.55
CA THR A 341 1.80 11.94 45.46
C THR A 341 0.31 12.21 45.33
N LEU A 342 -0.42 11.24 44.77
CA LEU A 342 -1.82 11.39 44.42
C LEU A 342 -2.73 11.10 45.61
N ASP A 343 -2.45 10.01 46.32
CA ASP A 343 -3.13 9.60 47.55
C ASP A 343 -2.09 9.07 48.54
N ASP A 344 -2.14 9.54 49.78
CA ASP A 344 -1.17 9.26 50.84
C ASP A 344 -1.92 8.87 52.13
N PRO A 345 -1.81 7.62 52.60
CA PRO A 345 -2.50 7.19 53.79
C PRO A 345 -1.67 7.54 55.03
N ILE A 346 -2.25 8.32 55.93
CA ILE A 346 -1.61 8.69 57.22
C ILE A 346 -1.20 7.44 58.03
N ASN A 347 -1.86 6.27 57.85
CA ASN A 347 -1.50 4.98 58.46
C ASN A 347 -2.07 3.77 57.66
N GLY A 348 -1.60 3.52 56.42
CA GLY A 348 -2.12 2.41 55.63
C GLY A 348 -1.36 2.15 54.34
N VAL A 349 -1.95 1.35 53.46
CA VAL A 349 -1.47 1.11 52.11
C VAL A 349 -2.56 1.57 51.14
N VAL A 350 -2.23 2.48 50.23
CA VAL A 350 -3.10 2.85 49.10
C VAL A 350 -2.28 2.85 47.82
N GLY A 351 -2.92 2.51 46.71
CA GLY A 351 -2.29 2.57 45.40
C GLY A 351 -1.74 1.24 44.90
N ASP A 352 -1.84 0.16 45.68
CA ASP A 352 -1.53 -1.16 45.17
C ASP A 352 -2.58 -1.59 44.12
N PHE A 353 -2.20 -2.51 43.23
CA PHE A 353 -3.01 -2.97 42.10
C PHE A 353 -3.67 -1.83 41.31
N ASN A 354 -2.92 -0.74 41.10
CA ASN A 354 -3.43 0.40 40.35
C ASN A 354 -3.40 0.14 38.84
N ALA A 355 -4.27 0.85 38.14
CA ALA A 355 -4.28 0.93 36.69
C ALA A 355 -4.61 2.36 36.27
N ILE A 356 -4.08 2.78 35.12
CA ILE A 356 -4.24 4.14 34.59
C ILE A 356 -4.76 4.11 33.16
N ALA A 357 -5.71 5.00 32.89
CA ALA A 357 -6.13 5.31 31.54
C ALA A 357 -6.19 6.82 31.33
N VAL A 358 -6.12 7.25 30.07
CA VAL A 358 -6.30 8.65 29.71
C VAL A 358 -7.49 8.74 28.74
N GLY A 359 -8.49 9.52 29.15
CA GLY A 359 -9.66 9.80 28.33
C GLY A 359 -9.41 10.86 27.26
N SER A 360 -10.46 11.17 26.50
CA SER A 360 -10.39 12.19 25.42
C SER A 360 -10.15 13.61 25.93
N ASP A 361 -10.36 13.85 27.22
CA ASP A 361 -10.08 15.12 27.92
C ASP A 361 -8.60 15.28 28.34
N ASN A 362 -7.74 14.30 28.06
CA ASN A 362 -6.34 14.25 28.47
C ASN A 362 -6.12 14.28 30.00
N LEU A 363 -7.13 13.93 30.79
CA LEU A 363 -7.01 13.86 32.24
C LEU A 363 -6.83 12.40 32.66
N PRO A 364 -5.69 12.06 33.28
CA PRO A 364 -5.48 10.72 33.79
C PRO A 364 -6.56 10.31 34.81
N VAL A 365 -7.05 9.09 34.63
CA VAL A 365 -7.94 8.41 35.57
C VAL A 365 -7.25 7.15 36.09
N ILE A 366 -7.33 6.93 37.39
CA ILE A 366 -6.61 5.85 38.07
C ILE A 366 -7.61 5.08 38.94
N SER A 367 -7.70 3.77 38.77
CA SER A 367 -8.30 2.87 39.76
C SER A 367 -7.21 2.27 40.62
N TYR A 368 -7.50 2.05 41.90
CA TYR A 368 -6.52 1.47 42.83
C TYR A 368 -7.17 0.85 44.04
N TYR A 369 -6.45 -0.07 44.67
CA TYR A 369 -6.83 -0.68 45.93
C TYR A 369 -6.38 0.19 47.12
N ASP A 370 -7.30 0.44 48.05
CA ASP A 370 -7.00 0.98 49.37
C ASP A 370 -6.91 -0.19 50.36
N GLY A 371 -5.70 -0.67 50.61
CA GLY A 371 -5.43 -1.76 51.54
C GLY A 371 -5.69 -1.42 53.00
N GLY A 372 -5.72 -0.13 53.36
CA GLY A 372 -6.10 0.31 54.70
C GLY A 372 -7.59 0.13 54.96
N ALA A 373 -8.43 0.49 53.98
CA ALA A 373 -9.89 0.39 54.07
C ALA A 373 -10.44 -0.96 53.56
N GLY A 374 -9.71 -1.65 52.67
CA GLY A 374 -10.20 -2.80 51.92
C GLY A 374 -11.04 -2.44 50.70
N ASP A 375 -10.95 -1.20 50.22
CA ASP A 375 -11.88 -0.62 49.24
C ASP A 375 -11.25 -0.47 47.84
N LEU A 376 -12.11 -0.43 46.82
CA LEU A 376 -11.74 0.07 45.49
C LEU A 376 -11.91 1.59 45.46
N LYS A 377 -10.85 2.32 45.12
CA LYS A 377 -10.87 3.77 44.92
C LYS A 377 -10.59 4.17 43.48
N PHE A 378 -11.00 5.38 43.18
CA PHE A 378 -10.82 6.04 41.89
C PHE A 378 -10.29 7.45 42.11
N ALA A 379 -9.33 7.85 41.28
CA ALA A 379 -8.83 9.21 41.21
C ALA A 379 -8.93 9.72 39.77
N LYS A 380 -9.40 10.96 39.61
CA LYS A 380 -9.26 11.71 38.36
C LYS A 380 -8.41 12.95 38.59
N CYS A 381 -7.32 13.07 37.85
CA CYS A 381 -6.44 14.23 37.93
C CYS A 381 -7.18 15.49 37.45
N ALA A 382 -6.95 16.61 38.13
CA ALA A 382 -7.54 17.90 37.75
C ALA A 382 -6.83 18.56 36.56
N ASN A 383 -5.64 18.06 36.18
CA ASN A 383 -4.90 18.47 34.99
C ASN A 383 -4.08 17.29 34.44
N ALA A 384 -3.59 17.40 33.20
CA ALA A 384 -2.86 16.33 32.51
C ALA A 384 -1.54 15.90 33.18
N ALA A 385 -0.95 16.77 34.02
CA ALA A 385 0.28 16.49 34.76
C ALA A 385 0.01 16.00 36.19
N CYS A 386 -1.25 15.84 36.59
CA CYS A 386 -1.65 15.45 37.94
C CYS A 386 -1.02 16.29 39.06
N THR A 387 -0.78 17.60 38.85
CA THR A 387 -0.13 18.46 39.87
C THR A 387 -1.11 19.16 40.80
N SER A 388 -2.37 19.31 40.38
CA SER A 388 -3.45 19.84 41.20
C SER A 388 -4.16 18.71 41.92
N THR A 389 -4.78 19.01 43.07
CA THR A 389 -5.53 18.02 43.88
C THR A 389 -6.50 17.22 43.00
N ALA A 390 -6.32 15.90 42.99
CA ALA A 390 -7.17 15.01 42.23
C ALA A 390 -8.54 14.82 42.91
N ASN A 391 -9.52 14.44 42.10
CA ASN A 391 -10.83 14.05 42.60
C ASN A 391 -10.78 12.57 42.99
N ILE A 392 -10.60 12.30 44.28
CA ILE A 392 -10.55 10.94 44.83
C ILE A 392 -11.92 10.55 45.38
N ARG A 393 -12.35 9.31 45.08
CA ARG A 393 -13.62 8.74 45.54
C ARG A 393 -13.44 7.26 45.84
N THR A 394 -14.17 6.78 46.83
CA THR A 394 -14.39 5.33 47.01
C THR A 394 -15.48 4.86 46.05
N VAL A 395 -15.20 3.81 45.28
CA VAL A 395 -16.08 3.25 44.25
C VAL A 395 -16.82 2.04 44.78
N ASP A 396 -16.13 1.08 45.36
CA ASP A 396 -16.74 -0.05 46.06
C ASP A 396 -16.15 -0.14 47.47
N ASN A 397 -17.05 -0.08 48.45
CA ASN A 397 -16.77 -0.19 49.88
C ASN A 397 -17.73 -1.16 50.56
N SER A 398 -18.12 -2.23 49.85
CA SER A 398 -18.75 -3.36 50.51
C SER A 398 -17.90 -3.81 51.72
N SER A 399 -18.49 -4.45 52.73
CA SER A 399 -17.85 -4.80 54.01
C SER A 399 -16.72 -5.86 53.91
N ASN A 400 -16.07 -5.93 52.76
CA ASN A 400 -15.29 -7.00 52.19
C ASN A 400 -14.01 -6.38 51.61
N THR A 401 -12.96 -7.17 51.48
CA THR A 401 -11.80 -6.75 50.68
C THR A 401 -12.15 -6.80 49.19
N VAL A 402 -12.16 -5.64 48.55
CA VAL A 402 -12.48 -5.45 47.12
C VAL A 402 -11.44 -4.57 46.44
N GLY A 403 -11.32 -4.66 45.12
CA GLY A 403 -10.49 -3.76 44.32
C GLY A 403 -9.11 -4.29 43.96
N LEU A 404 -8.79 -5.52 44.33
CA LEU A 404 -7.53 -6.18 43.96
C LEU A 404 -7.44 -6.39 42.45
N PHE A 405 -6.22 -6.38 41.91
CA PHE A 405 -5.92 -6.53 40.48
C PHE A 405 -6.77 -5.60 39.59
N SER A 406 -7.00 -4.35 40.01
CA SER A 406 -7.88 -3.46 39.24
C SER A 406 -7.31 -3.16 37.86
N SER A 407 -8.18 -3.06 36.87
CA SER A 407 -7.85 -2.61 35.52
C SER A 407 -8.89 -1.60 35.08
N ILE A 408 -8.47 -0.55 34.36
CA ILE A 408 -9.32 0.57 33.98
C ILE A 408 -9.21 0.84 32.48
N ALA A 409 -10.36 1.11 31.86
CA ALA A 409 -10.42 1.67 30.52
C ALA A 409 -11.42 2.83 30.50
N VAL A 410 -11.32 3.69 29.50
CA VAL A 410 -12.27 4.80 29.27
C VAL A 410 -13.01 4.53 27.97
N ASP A 411 -14.34 4.54 28.03
CA ASP A 411 -15.17 4.31 26.85
C ASP A 411 -15.33 5.57 25.97
N GLY A 412 -16.08 5.43 24.87
CA GLY A 412 -16.33 6.51 23.92
C GLY A 412 -17.10 7.72 24.50
N ASP A 413 -17.79 7.55 25.63
CA ASP A 413 -18.48 8.62 26.35
C ASP A 413 -17.56 9.33 27.37
N ASN A 414 -16.27 8.98 27.38
CA ASN A 414 -15.29 9.43 28.37
C ASN A 414 -15.64 8.98 29.80
N LEU A 415 -16.34 7.85 29.93
CA LEU A 415 -16.72 7.26 31.21
C LEU A 415 -15.76 6.12 31.57
N PRO A 416 -15.13 6.17 32.76
CA PRO A 416 -14.28 5.08 33.21
C PRO A 416 -15.06 3.79 33.47
N ILE A 417 -14.49 2.67 33.04
CA ILE A 417 -14.96 1.31 33.32
C ILE A 417 -13.82 0.58 33.99
N ILE A 418 -14.10 0.02 35.17
CA ILE A 418 -13.11 -0.66 36.01
C ILE A 418 -13.52 -2.12 36.14
N SER A 419 -12.60 -3.05 35.88
CA SER A 419 -12.71 -4.44 36.35
C SER A 419 -11.83 -4.63 37.59
N TYR A 420 -12.27 -5.47 38.51
CA TYR A 420 -11.53 -5.73 39.74
C TYR A 420 -11.94 -7.05 40.38
N TYR A 421 -11.08 -7.56 41.24
CA TYR A 421 -11.31 -8.76 42.02
C TYR A 421 -11.87 -8.43 43.41
N ASP A 422 -12.95 -9.13 43.78
CA ASP A 422 -13.50 -9.15 45.12
C ASP A 422 -13.12 -10.48 45.77
N ILE A 423 -12.06 -10.46 46.59
CA ILE A 423 -11.51 -11.67 47.22
C ILE A 423 -12.47 -12.28 48.26
N THR A 424 -13.40 -11.48 48.78
CA THR A 424 -14.30 -11.96 49.85
C THR A 424 -15.35 -12.90 49.28
N ILE A 425 -15.89 -12.57 48.11
CA ILE A 425 -16.81 -13.45 47.38
C ILE A 425 -16.16 -14.22 46.22
N ARG A 426 -14.84 -14.07 46.05
CA ARG A 426 -14.04 -14.73 45.00
C ARG A 426 -14.59 -14.51 43.60
N ALA A 427 -14.85 -13.24 43.29
CA ALA A 427 -15.58 -12.87 42.08
C ALA A 427 -14.88 -11.76 41.29
N LEU A 428 -15.00 -11.86 39.97
CA LEU A 428 -14.74 -10.76 39.05
C LEU A 428 -15.92 -9.80 39.13
N LYS A 429 -15.64 -8.53 39.39
CA LYS A 429 -16.63 -7.46 39.35
C LYS A 429 -16.21 -6.39 38.35
N THR A 430 -17.21 -5.64 37.90
CA THR A 430 -16.99 -4.46 37.07
C THR A 430 -17.87 -3.33 37.53
N VAL A 431 -17.44 -2.10 37.24
CA VAL A 431 -18.21 -0.89 37.45
C VAL A 431 -17.97 0.06 36.30
N ARG A 432 -19.05 0.51 35.67
CA ARG A 432 -19.03 1.67 34.77
C ARG A 432 -19.46 2.88 35.57
N CYS A 433 -18.59 3.89 35.62
CA CYS A 433 -18.90 5.16 36.25
C CYS A 433 -20.06 5.86 35.53
N ALA A 434 -20.96 6.49 36.28
CA ALA A 434 -22.08 7.24 35.69
C ALA A 434 -21.65 8.63 35.15
N THR A 435 -20.53 9.13 35.65
CA THR A 435 -19.91 10.41 35.25
C THR A 435 -18.40 10.22 35.11
N PRO A 436 -17.69 11.13 34.42
CA PRO A 436 -16.23 11.07 34.33
C PRO A 436 -15.49 11.21 35.68
N LEU A 437 -16.17 11.67 36.73
CA LEU A 437 -15.63 11.79 38.09
C LEU A 437 -15.99 10.58 38.97
N CYS A 438 -16.66 9.58 38.41
CA CYS A 438 -17.19 8.43 39.11
C CYS A 438 -18.05 8.79 40.33
N ASP A 439 -18.82 9.88 40.25
CA ASP A 439 -19.81 10.24 41.25
C ASP A 439 -21.23 9.81 40.85
N GLY A 440 -22.10 9.71 41.86
CA GLY A 440 -23.48 9.25 41.69
C GLY A 440 -23.66 7.74 41.84
N GLN A 441 -24.72 7.20 41.22
CA GLN A 441 -25.08 5.78 41.32
C GLN A 441 -24.07 4.92 40.56
N ARG A 442 -23.55 3.89 41.24
CA ARG A 442 -22.50 3.01 40.72
C ARG A 442 -23.12 1.70 40.25
N ASN A 443 -23.00 1.41 38.96
CA ASN A 443 -23.48 0.18 38.38
C ASN A 443 -22.44 -0.93 38.56
N ILE A 444 -22.30 -1.39 39.80
CA ILE A 444 -21.42 -2.52 40.13
C ILE A 444 -22.12 -3.82 39.72
N VAL A 445 -21.43 -4.64 38.92
CA VAL A 445 -21.92 -5.92 38.42
C VAL A 445 -20.89 -7.00 38.75
N THR A 446 -21.34 -8.10 39.37
CA THR A 446 -20.56 -9.34 39.44
C THR A 446 -20.55 -9.98 38.06
N VAL A 447 -19.38 -10.00 37.41
CA VAL A 447 -19.18 -10.52 36.05
C VAL A 447 -19.15 -12.04 36.06
N ASP A 448 -18.35 -12.61 36.95
CA ASP A 448 -18.21 -14.05 37.12
C ASP A 448 -17.88 -14.33 38.58
N HIS A 449 -18.31 -15.48 39.09
CA HIS A 449 -17.98 -15.93 40.44
C HIS A 449 -18.01 -17.45 40.51
N SER A 450 -17.27 -18.00 41.46
CA SER A 450 -17.33 -19.44 41.72
C SER A 450 -17.01 -19.76 43.18
N THR A 451 -16.72 -21.03 43.49
CA THR A 451 -16.27 -21.46 44.82
C THR A 451 -14.76 -21.25 45.05
N ALA A 452 -13.95 -21.18 43.99
CA ALA A 452 -12.54 -20.78 44.07
C ALA A 452 -12.32 -19.39 43.45
N ASP A 453 -11.09 -18.90 43.48
CA ASP A 453 -10.74 -17.57 43.00
C ASP A 453 -11.03 -17.45 41.49
N VAL A 454 -11.99 -16.60 41.13
CA VAL A 454 -12.33 -16.29 39.74
C VAL A 454 -12.33 -14.78 39.60
N GLY A 455 -11.50 -14.26 38.71
CA GLY A 455 -11.39 -12.82 38.46
C GLY A 455 -10.09 -12.16 38.91
N ASP A 456 -9.16 -12.91 39.52
CA ASP A 456 -7.82 -12.40 39.79
C ASP A 456 -7.05 -12.16 38.48
N TYR A 457 -6.06 -11.25 38.54
CA TYR A 457 -5.30 -10.76 37.38
C TYR A 457 -6.19 -10.20 36.25
N THR A 458 -7.31 -9.54 36.58
CA THR A 458 -8.20 -9.02 35.52
C THR A 458 -7.54 -7.92 34.69
N SER A 459 -7.81 -7.94 33.38
CA SER A 459 -7.44 -6.87 32.45
C SER A 459 -8.65 -6.54 31.58
N ILE A 460 -8.89 -5.25 31.34
CA ILE A 460 -10.04 -4.74 30.59
C ILE A 460 -9.60 -3.94 29.37
N ALA A 461 -10.27 -4.17 28.24
CA ALA A 461 -10.19 -3.31 27.07
C ALA A 461 -11.61 -3.01 26.55
N ILE A 462 -11.74 -1.93 25.78
CA ILE A 462 -13.00 -1.56 25.13
C ILE A 462 -12.99 -2.13 23.71
N GLY A 463 -13.94 -3.01 23.40
CA GLY A 463 -14.12 -3.56 22.07
C GLY A 463 -14.49 -2.48 21.05
N SER A 464 -14.36 -2.80 19.75
CA SER A 464 -14.75 -1.90 18.67
C SER A 464 -16.24 -1.55 18.66
N ASP A 465 -17.06 -2.33 19.37
CA ASP A 465 -18.49 -2.07 19.61
C ASP A 465 -18.77 -1.15 20.80
N GLY A 466 -17.72 -0.65 21.47
CA GLY A 466 -17.82 0.21 22.65
C GLY A 466 -18.15 -0.54 23.94
N PHE A 467 -18.17 -1.87 23.92
CA PHE A 467 -18.47 -2.66 25.12
C PHE A 467 -17.20 -3.29 25.70
N PRO A 468 -17.13 -3.45 27.03
CA PRO A 468 -15.95 -4.04 27.65
C PRO A 468 -15.71 -5.49 27.23
N VAL A 469 -14.44 -5.83 27.13
CA VAL A 469 -13.92 -7.20 27.03
C VAL A 469 -12.93 -7.38 28.16
N ILE A 470 -13.15 -8.38 29.01
CA ILE A 470 -12.38 -8.57 30.24
C ILE A 470 -11.71 -9.94 30.19
N SER A 471 -10.38 -10.00 30.22
CA SER A 471 -9.65 -11.25 30.49
C SER A 471 -9.40 -11.40 31.97
N TYR A 472 -9.40 -12.63 32.48
CA TYR A 472 -9.13 -12.92 33.88
C TYR A 472 -8.73 -14.38 34.08
N ARG A 473 -8.08 -14.66 35.21
CA ARG A 473 -7.80 -16.02 35.65
C ARG A 473 -9.05 -16.63 36.28
N ASN A 474 -9.36 -17.85 35.86
CA ASN A 474 -10.38 -18.69 36.47
C ASN A 474 -9.68 -19.80 37.25
N GLY A 475 -9.40 -19.54 38.53
CA GLY A 475 -8.72 -20.48 39.42
C GLY A 475 -9.52 -21.74 39.73
N SER A 476 -10.85 -21.72 39.56
CA SER A 476 -11.68 -22.93 39.65
C SER A 476 -11.43 -23.91 38.49
N ALA A 477 -11.26 -23.39 37.28
CA ALA A 477 -10.96 -24.18 36.09
C ALA A 477 -9.45 -24.37 35.86
N GLY A 478 -8.60 -23.56 36.49
CA GLY A 478 -7.18 -23.48 36.16
C GLY A 478 -6.93 -22.80 34.81
N ALA A 479 -7.84 -21.94 34.37
CA ALA A 479 -7.98 -21.54 32.98
C ALA A 479 -7.89 -20.02 32.77
N LEU A 480 -7.61 -19.60 31.55
CA LEU A 480 -7.83 -18.23 31.11
C LEU A 480 -9.29 -18.12 30.66
N SER A 481 -10.00 -17.13 31.19
CA SER A 481 -11.37 -16.84 30.79
C SER A 481 -11.50 -15.42 30.25
N VAL A 482 -12.47 -15.22 29.36
CA VAL A 482 -12.85 -13.91 28.82
C VAL A 482 -14.34 -13.69 29.04
N ALA A 483 -14.69 -12.51 29.54
CA ALA A 483 -16.07 -12.05 29.60
C ALA A 483 -16.26 -10.93 28.57
N LYS A 484 -17.02 -11.23 27.50
CA LYS A 484 -17.51 -10.21 26.58
C LYS A 484 -18.79 -9.62 27.13
N CYS A 485 -18.79 -8.31 27.40
CA CYS A 485 -20.00 -7.59 27.77
C CYS A 485 -20.85 -7.30 26.51
N GLY A 486 -22.16 -7.49 26.63
CA GLY A 486 -23.16 -7.15 25.62
C GLY A 486 -23.72 -5.73 25.74
N ASN A 487 -23.26 -4.97 26.75
CA ASN A 487 -23.56 -3.55 26.93
C ASN A 487 -22.46 -2.87 27.78
N PRO A 488 -22.43 -1.52 27.86
CA PRO A 488 -21.37 -0.81 28.56
C PRO A 488 -21.29 -1.08 30.07
N THR A 489 -22.40 -1.40 30.73
CA THR A 489 -22.42 -1.69 32.19
C THR A 489 -22.11 -3.15 32.51
N CYS A 490 -21.88 -3.98 31.48
CA CYS A 490 -21.72 -5.43 31.58
C CYS A 490 -22.88 -6.16 32.28
N SER A 491 -24.09 -5.60 32.31
CA SER A 491 -25.24 -6.31 32.89
C SER A 491 -25.68 -7.51 32.03
N ILE A 492 -25.40 -7.46 30.73
CA ILE A 492 -25.45 -8.59 29.80
C ILE A 492 -24.01 -8.98 29.50
N ARG A 493 -23.66 -10.25 29.65
CA ARG A 493 -22.30 -10.75 29.47
C ARG A 493 -22.29 -12.25 29.23
N THR A 494 -21.21 -12.73 28.62
CA THR A 494 -20.97 -14.16 28.44
C THR A 494 -19.53 -14.48 28.82
N PRO A 495 -19.30 -14.95 30.07
CA PRO A 495 -18.05 -15.54 30.48
C PRO A 495 -17.78 -16.84 29.72
N VAL A 496 -16.60 -16.97 29.14
CA VAL A 496 -16.16 -18.18 28.43
C VAL A 496 -14.74 -18.53 28.84
N ILE A 497 -14.48 -19.82 29.00
CA ILE A 497 -13.11 -20.32 29.12
C ILE A 497 -12.51 -20.33 27.73
N VAL A 498 -11.35 -19.67 27.57
CA VAL A 498 -10.70 -19.53 26.27
C VAL A 498 -9.46 -20.41 26.14
N ASP A 499 -8.71 -20.66 27.22
CA ASP A 499 -7.55 -21.58 27.25
C ASP A 499 -7.66 -22.40 28.55
N ASP A 500 -7.77 -23.73 28.45
CA ASP A 500 -8.20 -24.69 29.51
C ASP A 500 -7.21 -25.89 29.64
N PRO A 501 -7.32 -26.78 30.66
CA PRO A 501 -6.34 -27.80 31.03
C PRO A 501 -5.86 -28.76 29.92
N PRO A 502 -4.68 -29.40 30.11
CA PRO A 502 -4.12 -29.82 31.41
C PRO A 502 -3.34 -28.75 32.20
N ASN A 503 -3.11 -27.56 31.65
CA ASN A 503 -2.25 -26.55 32.24
C ASN A 503 -3.01 -25.55 33.12
N SER A 504 -2.33 -25.01 34.15
CA SER A 504 -2.80 -23.84 34.88
C SER A 504 -2.34 -22.57 34.17
N VAL A 505 -3.27 -21.91 33.49
CA VAL A 505 -3.02 -20.73 32.63
C VAL A 505 -3.80 -19.50 33.10
N GLY A 506 -3.53 -18.34 32.52
CA GLY A 506 -4.28 -17.10 32.77
C GLY A 506 -3.72 -16.18 33.86
N VAL A 507 -2.60 -16.55 34.52
CA VAL A 507 -1.89 -15.65 35.45
C VAL A 507 -1.27 -14.47 34.68
N ASP A 508 -1.24 -13.28 35.29
CA ASP A 508 -0.71 -12.05 34.69
C ASP A 508 -1.31 -11.76 33.30
N THR A 509 -2.62 -12.00 33.14
CA THR A 509 -3.29 -11.81 31.86
C THR A 509 -3.40 -10.32 31.51
N SER A 510 -3.11 -9.98 30.27
CA SER A 510 -3.26 -8.64 29.72
C SER A 510 -4.00 -8.73 28.39
N ILE A 511 -5.02 -7.89 28.20
CA ILE A 511 -5.87 -7.90 27.01
C ILE A 511 -5.71 -6.63 26.19
N ALA A 512 -5.64 -6.79 24.88
CA ALA A 512 -5.74 -5.72 23.91
C ALA A 512 -6.71 -6.11 22.79
N ILE A 513 -7.25 -5.12 22.09
CA ILE A 513 -8.11 -5.35 20.93
C ILE A 513 -7.27 -5.23 19.65
N GLY A 514 -7.27 -6.28 18.83
CA GLY A 514 -6.56 -6.28 17.57
C GLY A 514 -7.16 -5.31 16.54
N ALA A 515 -6.43 -5.03 15.47
CA ALA A 515 -6.92 -4.18 14.38
C ALA A 515 -8.16 -4.76 13.67
N ASP A 516 -8.37 -6.07 13.78
CA ASP A 516 -9.55 -6.81 13.34
C ASP A 516 -10.75 -6.70 14.32
N GLY A 517 -10.60 -5.98 15.43
CA GLY A 517 -11.58 -5.87 16.50
C GLY A 517 -11.62 -7.07 17.44
N LEU A 518 -10.80 -8.11 17.21
CA LEU A 518 -10.82 -9.33 18.00
C LEU A 518 -9.83 -9.27 19.17
N PRO A 519 -10.20 -9.75 20.37
CA PRO A 519 -9.31 -9.74 21.52
C PRO A 519 -8.02 -10.55 21.32
N VAL A 520 -6.91 -10.00 21.81
CA VAL A 520 -5.59 -10.64 21.89
C VAL A 520 -5.14 -10.56 23.34
N ILE A 521 -4.77 -11.69 23.92
CA ILE A 521 -4.49 -11.82 25.35
C ILE A 521 -3.09 -12.41 25.53
N SER A 522 -2.18 -11.72 26.23
CA SER A 522 -0.98 -12.36 26.77
C SER A 522 -1.29 -12.93 28.15
N HIS A 523 -0.74 -14.09 28.47
CA HIS A 523 -0.90 -14.70 29.80
C HIS A 523 0.23 -15.70 30.07
N ARG A 524 0.43 -16.00 31.35
CA ARG A 524 1.41 -16.97 31.80
C ARG A 524 0.79 -18.35 31.95
N ASP A 525 1.42 -19.34 31.32
CA ASP A 525 1.21 -20.75 31.62
C ASP A 525 2.12 -21.15 32.77
N THR A 526 1.56 -21.33 33.95
CA THR A 526 2.33 -21.68 35.15
C THR A 526 2.70 -23.15 35.21
N THR A 527 2.05 -24.01 34.43
CA THR A 527 2.41 -25.43 34.35
C THR A 527 3.64 -25.62 33.49
N ASN A 528 3.72 -24.90 32.38
CA ASN A 528 4.87 -24.95 31.46
C ASN A 528 5.84 -23.78 31.65
N GLU A 529 5.62 -22.91 32.65
CA GLU A 529 6.48 -21.77 32.95
C GLU A 529 6.77 -20.88 31.72
N ALA A 530 5.74 -20.71 30.88
CA ALA A 530 5.82 -20.16 29.54
C ALA A 530 4.97 -18.89 29.39
N LEU A 531 5.38 -18.02 28.47
CA LEU A 531 4.54 -16.93 28.01
C LEU A 531 3.68 -17.44 26.85
N ARG A 532 2.37 -17.22 26.93
CA ARG A 532 1.43 -17.56 25.86
C ARG A 532 0.66 -16.33 25.39
N VAL A 533 0.24 -16.37 24.13
CA VAL A 533 -0.77 -15.47 23.58
C VAL A 533 -1.97 -16.26 23.08
N THR A 534 -3.14 -15.82 23.50
CA THR A 534 -4.45 -16.30 23.02
C THR A 534 -5.08 -15.22 22.14
N LYS A 535 -5.34 -15.56 20.87
CA LYS A 535 -6.13 -14.73 19.96
C LYS A 535 -7.53 -15.31 19.84
N CYS A 536 -8.54 -14.49 20.10
CA CYS A 536 -9.92 -14.93 19.95
C CYS A 536 -10.31 -15.05 18.47
N GLY A 537 -11.05 -16.10 18.11
CA GLY A 537 -11.53 -16.32 16.75
C GLY A 537 -12.77 -15.48 16.40
N ASN A 538 -13.49 -14.97 17.40
CA ASN A 538 -14.63 -14.07 17.26
C ASN A 538 -14.71 -13.07 18.44
N LEU A 539 -15.62 -12.08 18.35
CA LEU A 539 -15.76 -11.02 19.36
C LEU A 539 -16.12 -11.53 20.77
N GLY A 540 -16.73 -12.70 20.87
CA GLY A 540 -17.12 -13.34 22.12
C GLY A 540 -16.11 -14.35 22.66
N CYS A 541 -15.03 -14.62 21.92
CA CYS A 541 -14.05 -15.67 22.21
C CYS A 541 -14.65 -17.08 22.37
N GLN A 542 -15.80 -17.35 21.73
CA GLN A 542 -16.55 -18.62 21.82
C GLN A 542 -16.08 -19.68 20.84
#